data_AF-A0A7S1ZVB3-F1
#
_entry.id   AF-A0A7S1ZVB3-F1
#
_cell.length_a   1.000
_cell.length_b   1.000
_cell.length_c   1.000
_cell.angle_alpha   90.00
_cell.angle_beta   90.00
_cell.angle_gamma   90.00
#
_symmetry.space_group_name_H-M   'P 1'
#
loop_
_entity.id
_entity.type
_entity.pdbx_description
1 polymer ?
#
loop_
_entity_poly.entity_id
_entity_poly.type
_entity_poly.pdbx_seq_one_letter_code
_entity_poly.pdbx_strand_id
1 'polypeptide(L)'
;NLVAANNLYDAKYIEYFTGILPVVLPSWIPMKEVYRGTSKDILVASVRSSHGNEEEEGHIMKHLHSKVSERFRTIRDKYDDHYEYDQLCDNTAILHIPYQTSVMSLFEQYAMGIPIIVPSPSLLWTLHEKHGVMFTRTWENVNHGVRPSGSVLPRHEDAPEAPDPNNDVDRDAFLHWVQYADFYQWPHVLRFESDRELKALVMTTDWIDVSRKMRGHFEAELGRTRELWLSKLK
;
A
#
# COMPACT_ATOMS: atom_id res chain seq x y z
N ASN A 1 -10.62 27.76 -9.25
CA ASN A 1 -10.54 26.31 -9.54
C ASN A 1 -9.80 25.63 -8.41
N LEU A 2 -10.35 24.54 -7.88
CA LEU A 2 -9.69 23.70 -6.87
C LEU A 2 -9.03 22.53 -7.60
N VAL A 3 -7.74 22.29 -7.35
CA VAL A 3 -7.06 21.05 -7.71
C VAL A 3 -6.94 20.23 -6.44
N ALA A 4 -7.45 19.00 -6.47
CA ALA A 4 -7.43 18.09 -5.34
C ALA A 4 -6.80 16.75 -5.75
N ALA A 5 -6.19 16.08 -4.79
CA ALA A 5 -5.54 14.79 -4.96
C ALA A 5 -6.08 13.80 -3.94
N ASN A 6 -6.21 12.53 -4.34
CA ASN A 6 -6.75 11.49 -3.47
C ASN A 6 -5.76 11.03 -2.40
N ASN A 7 -4.47 11.14 -2.65
CA ASN A 7 -3.45 10.79 -1.66
C ASN A 7 -2.26 11.76 -1.77
N LEU A 8 -1.32 11.63 -0.85
CA LEU A 8 -0.15 12.50 -0.82
C LEU A 8 0.79 12.26 -2.00
N TYR A 9 0.89 11.02 -2.50
CA TYR A 9 1.70 10.70 -3.68
C TYR A 9 1.21 11.48 -4.90
N ASP A 10 -0.08 11.43 -5.21
CA ASP A 10 -0.71 12.14 -6.33
C ASP A 10 -0.53 13.66 -6.16
N ALA A 11 -0.67 14.17 -4.94
CA ALA A 11 -0.47 15.59 -4.65
C ALA A 11 0.96 16.04 -4.99
N LYS A 12 1.95 15.26 -4.57
CA LYS A 12 3.36 15.53 -4.84
C LYS A 12 3.74 15.32 -6.30
N TYR A 13 3.13 14.35 -6.96
CA TYR A 13 3.31 14.12 -8.40
C TYR A 13 2.78 15.30 -9.22
N ILE A 14 1.59 15.81 -8.89
CA ILE A 14 1.01 17.01 -9.54
C ILE A 14 1.89 18.24 -9.26
N GLU A 15 2.30 18.45 -8.01
CA GLU A 15 3.19 19.56 -7.63
C GLU A 15 4.49 19.54 -8.45
N TYR A 16 5.10 18.37 -8.63
CA TYR A 16 6.34 18.22 -9.40
C TYR A 16 6.23 18.70 -10.85
N PHE A 17 5.18 18.31 -11.57
CA PHE A 17 5.03 18.64 -13.00
C PHE A 17 4.33 19.98 -13.27
N THR A 18 3.62 20.54 -12.29
CA THR A 18 2.77 21.72 -12.52
C THR A 18 3.07 22.90 -11.62
N GLY A 19 3.84 22.72 -10.54
CA GLY A 19 4.00 23.73 -9.49
C GLY A 19 2.74 23.99 -8.66
N ILE A 20 1.61 23.37 -8.99
CA ILE A 20 0.35 23.52 -8.26
C ILE A 20 0.39 22.61 -7.03
N LEU A 21 0.17 23.17 -5.84
CA LEU A 21 0.01 22.40 -4.61
C LEU A 21 -1.46 21.95 -4.44
N PRO A 22 -1.81 20.67 -4.67
CA PRO A 22 -3.18 20.21 -4.55
C PRO A 22 -3.61 20.10 -3.09
N VAL A 23 -4.90 20.27 -2.83
CA VAL A 23 -5.49 19.90 -1.54
C VAL A 23 -5.63 18.38 -1.49
N VAL A 24 -5.03 17.73 -0.48
CA VAL A 24 -5.19 16.28 -0.28
C VAL A 24 -6.56 16.00 0.33
N LEU A 25 -7.37 15.20 -0.36
CA LEU A 25 -8.71 14.77 0.04
C LEU A 25 -8.79 13.24 -0.06
N PRO A 26 -8.37 12.50 0.98
CA PRO A 26 -8.37 11.04 0.95
C PRO A 26 -9.76 10.43 0.82
N SER A 27 -9.88 9.41 -0.04
CA SER A 27 -11.09 8.61 -0.16
C SER A 27 -11.23 7.64 1.02
N TRP A 28 -11.61 8.15 2.18
CA TRP A 28 -12.01 7.31 3.31
C TRP A 28 -13.35 6.66 3.02
N ILE A 29 -13.34 5.34 2.81
CA ILE A 29 -14.52 4.55 2.47
C ILE A 29 -15.04 3.88 3.74
N PRO A 30 -16.23 4.24 4.25
CA PRO A 30 -16.79 3.56 5.41
C PRO A 30 -17.18 2.13 5.04
N MET A 31 -16.74 1.18 5.87
CA MET A 31 -17.08 -0.24 5.76
C MET A 31 -18.02 -0.64 6.89
N LYS A 32 -18.95 -1.54 6.60
CA LYS A 32 -19.90 -2.07 7.60
C LYS A 32 -19.24 -3.18 8.43
N GLU A 33 -18.42 -3.98 7.79
CA GLU A 33 -17.71 -5.11 8.36
C GLU A 33 -16.59 -4.63 9.27
N VAL A 34 -16.33 -5.40 10.32
CA VAL A 34 -15.37 -5.03 11.38
C VAL A 34 -14.52 -6.24 11.72
N TYR A 35 -13.22 -6.00 11.82
CA TYR A 35 -12.23 -6.97 12.23
C TYR A 35 -12.61 -7.74 13.52
N ARG A 36 -12.40 -9.06 13.47
CA ARG A 36 -12.61 -9.99 14.59
C ARG A 36 -11.37 -10.81 14.91
N GLY A 37 -10.57 -11.17 13.91
CA GLY A 37 -9.33 -11.93 14.11
C GLY A 37 -9.53 -13.33 14.72
N THR A 38 -10.65 -14.00 14.39
CA THR A 38 -10.99 -15.34 14.91
C THR A 38 -10.15 -16.45 14.30
N SER A 39 -9.73 -16.29 13.05
CA SER A 39 -8.82 -17.18 12.33
C SER A 39 -7.37 -16.83 12.63
N LYS A 40 -6.55 -17.87 12.73
CA LYS A 40 -5.10 -17.75 12.89
C LYS A 40 -4.39 -17.40 11.59
N ASP A 41 -5.06 -17.48 10.45
CA ASP A 41 -4.40 -17.26 9.16
C ASP A 41 -4.04 -15.79 8.96
N ILE A 42 -2.95 -15.58 8.23
CA ILE A 42 -2.54 -14.27 7.74
C ILE A 42 -2.70 -14.32 6.23
N LEU A 43 -3.53 -13.45 5.70
CA LEU A 43 -3.73 -13.39 4.26
C LEU A 43 -2.54 -12.74 3.60
N VAL A 44 -2.20 -13.18 2.39
CA VAL A 44 -1.28 -12.50 1.49
C VAL A 44 -2.14 -11.91 0.37
N ALA A 45 -2.12 -10.59 0.25
CA ALA A 45 -2.79 -9.91 -0.86
C ALA A 45 -2.14 -10.34 -2.18
N SER A 46 -2.94 -10.41 -3.25
CA SER A 46 -2.46 -10.86 -4.56
C SER A 46 -1.20 -10.10 -4.96
N VAL A 47 -0.12 -10.85 -5.16
CA VAL A 47 1.13 -10.31 -5.67
C VAL A 47 0.94 -10.15 -7.18
N ARG A 48 1.09 -8.91 -7.65
CA ARG A 48 1.08 -8.63 -9.07
C ARG A 48 2.50 -8.32 -9.51
N SER A 49 2.96 -8.98 -10.57
CA SER A 49 4.28 -8.76 -11.13
C SER A 49 4.23 -8.60 -12.64
N SER A 50 5.31 -8.06 -13.21
CA SER A 50 5.48 -7.94 -14.66
C SER A 50 5.73 -9.29 -15.37
N HIS A 51 6.08 -10.36 -14.64
CA HIS A 51 6.48 -11.65 -15.24
C HIS A 51 5.45 -12.78 -15.09
N GLY A 52 4.25 -12.47 -14.58
CA GLY A 52 3.17 -13.44 -14.40
C GLY A 52 2.97 -13.82 -12.93
N ASN A 53 1.72 -13.80 -12.48
CA ASN A 53 1.41 -13.77 -11.05
C ASN A 53 1.62 -15.13 -10.35
N GLU A 54 1.39 -16.26 -11.02
CA GLU A 54 1.30 -17.56 -10.34
C GLU A 54 2.64 -18.12 -9.85
N GLU A 55 3.71 -18.02 -10.66
CA GLU A 55 5.02 -18.54 -10.29
C GLU A 55 5.66 -17.71 -9.17
N GLU A 56 5.57 -16.38 -9.27
CA GLU A 56 6.09 -15.47 -8.25
C GLU A 56 5.31 -15.57 -6.93
N GLU A 57 3.98 -15.66 -6.98
CA GLU A 57 3.15 -15.89 -5.80
C GLU A 57 3.51 -17.22 -5.14
N GLY A 58 3.70 -18.29 -5.92
CA GLY A 58 4.16 -19.59 -5.43
C GLY A 58 5.53 -19.51 -4.73
N HIS A 59 6.48 -18.75 -5.28
CA HIS A 59 7.79 -18.55 -4.66
C HIS A 59 7.71 -17.76 -3.34
N ILE A 60 6.93 -16.69 -3.31
CA ILE A 60 6.70 -15.89 -2.10
C ILE A 60 6.05 -16.73 -1.02
N MET A 61 5.02 -17.51 -1.36
CA MET A 61 4.34 -18.38 -0.40
C MET A 61 5.27 -19.46 0.15
N LYS A 62 6.07 -20.11 -0.71
CA LYS A 62 7.08 -21.09 -0.28
C LYS A 62 8.12 -20.46 0.65
N HIS A 63 8.56 -19.24 0.37
CA HIS A 63 9.49 -18.50 1.22
C HIS A 63 8.85 -18.18 2.59
N LEU A 64 7.65 -17.61 2.59
CA LEU A 64 6.92 -17.26 3.81
C LEU A 64 6.69 -18.48 4.71
N HIS A 65 6.25 -19.61 4.15
CA HIS A 65 6.06 -20.84 4.91
C HIS A 65 7.37 -21.39 5.48
N SER A 66 8.44 -21.41 4.69
CA SER A 66 9.71 -22.01 5.11
C SER A 66 10.54 -21.14 6.06
N LYS A 67 10.39 -19.81 5.99
CA LYS A 67 11.21 -18.86 6.77
C LYS A 67 10.46 -18.16 7.89
N VAL A 68 9.16 -17.97 7.74
CA VAL A 68 8.38 -17.10 8.62
C VAL A 68 7.32 -17.89 9.40
N SER A 69 6.30 -18.41 8.73
CA SER A 69 5.18 -19.11 9.36
C SER A 69 4.32 -19.88 8.36
N GLU A 70 3.80 -21.05 8.74
CA GLU A 70 2.79 -21.78 7.98
C GLU A 70 1.40 -21.13 7.99
N ARG A 71 1.22 -20.02 8.74
CA ARG A 71 -0.07 -19.30 8.85
C ARG A 71 -0.43 -18.48 7.61
N PHE A 72 0.51 -18.26 6.69
CA PHE A 72 0.23 -17.47 5.50
C PHE A 72 -0.66 -18.24 4.52
N ARG A 73 -1.67 -17.58 3.97
CA ARG A 73 -2.55 -18.10 2.91
C ARG A 73 -2.76 -16.99 1.89
N THR A 74 -2.74 -17.31 0.60
CA THR A 74 -3.22 -16.35 -0.39
C THR A 74 -4.73 -16.20 -0.22
N ILE A 75 -5.29 -15.05 -0.60
CA ILE A 75 -6.74 -14.85 -0.55
C ILE A 75 -7.45 -15.86 -1.45
N ARG A 76 -6.89 -16.11 -2.64
CA ARG A 76 -7.41 -17.04 -3.63
C ARG A 76 -7.46 -18.47 -3.10
N ASP A 77 -6.37 -18.96 -2.50
CA ASP A 77 -6.30 -20.34 -2.00
C ASP A 77 -7.24 -20.58 -0.81
N LYS A 78 -7.53 -19.54 -0.03
CA LYS A 78 -8.38 -19.69 1.17
C LYS A 78 -9.87 -19.67 0.85
N TYR A 79 -10.27 -18.92 -0.17
CA TYR A 79 -11.68 -18.63 -0.46
C TYR A 79 -12.13 -19.06 -1.85
N ASP A 80 -11.34 -19.86 -2.57
CA ASP A 80 -11.70 -20.40 -3.90
C ASP A 80 -12.14 -19.28 -4.87
N ASP A 81 -11.30 -18.26 -5.04
CA ASP A 81 -11.48 -17.05 -5.88
C ASP A 81 -12.56 -16.03 -5.46
N HIS A 82 -13.48 -16.39 -4.57
CA HIS A 82 -14.57 -15.50 -4.16
C HIS A 82 -14.66 -15.36 -2.65
N TYR A 83 -14.62 -14.12 -2.16
CA TYR A 83 -14.77 -13.84 -0.74
C TYR A 83 -15.73 -12.67 -0.51
N GLU A 84 -16.34 -12.67 0.67
CA GLU A 84 -17.06 -11.54 1.25
C GLU A 84 -16.15 -10.75 2.19
N TYR A 85 -16.38 -9.45 2.33
CA TYR A 85 -15.60 -8.60 3.25
C TYR A 85 -15.63 -9.10 4.70
N ASP A 86 -16.76 -9.68 5.11
CA ASP A 86 -16.92 -10.25 6.45
C ASP A 86 -15.95 -11.41 6.69
N GLN A 87 -15.68 -12.23 5.67
CA GLN A 87 -14.72 -13.32 5.77
C GLN A 87 -13.28 -12.80 5.93
N LEU A 88 -12.94 -11.67 5.29
CA LEU A 88 -11.62 -11.06 5.48
C LEU A 88 -11.40 -10.64 6.94
N CYS A 89 -12.44 -10.11 7.59
CA CYS A 89 -12.39 -9.65 8.97
C CYS A 89 -12.09 -10.74 10.00
N ASP A 90 -12.27 -12.01 9.66
CA ASP A 90 -11.93 -13.13 10.53
C ASP A 90 -10.42 -13.42 10.58
N ASN A 91 -9.63 -13.00 9.60
CA ASN A 91 -8.20 -13.31 9.54
C ASN A 91 -7.40 -12.50 10.54
N THR A 92 -6.23 -13.00 10.94
CA THR A 92 -5.35 -12.29 11.89
C THR A 92 -4.88 -10.95 11.32
N ALA A 93 -4.41 -10.95 10.06
CA ALA A 93 -3.84 -9.78 9.38
C ALA A 93 -3.81 -10.01 7.87
N ILE A 94 -3.43 -8.98 7.12
CA ILE A 94 -3.13 -9.06 5.68
C ILE A 94 -1.71 -8.53 5.43
N LEU A 95 -0.86 -9.37 4.84
CA LEU A 95 0.42 -8.98 4.28
C LEU A 95 0.22 -8.45 2.86
N HIS A 96 0.61 -7.20 2.63
CA HIS A 96 0.67 -6.60 1.31
C HIS A 96 2.12 -6.57 0.82
N ILE A 97 2.33 -7.08 -0.39
CA ILE A 97 3.49 -6.75 -1.22
C ILE A 97 2.94 -5.79 -2.30
N PRO A 98 3.07 -4.47 -2.10
CA PRO A 98 2.38 -3.50 -2.95
C PRO A 98 2.88 -3.55 -4.39
N TYR A 99 1.97 -3.33 -5.33
CA TYR A 99 2.28 -3.19 -6.76
C TYR A 99 2.13 -1.75 -7.30
N GLN A 100 1.50 -0.88 -6.50
CA GLN A 100 1.37 0.57 -6.70
C GLN A 100 1.39 1.29 -5.35
N THR A 101 1.40 2.63 -5.40
CA THR A 101 1.45 3.54 -4.25
C THR A 101 0.10 3.70 -3.53
N SER A 102 -1.00 3.33 -4.18
CA SER A 102 -2.37 3.42 -3.66
C SER A 102 -3.20 2.28 -4.21
N VAL A 103 -3.80 1.45 -3.35
CA VAL A 103 -4.66 0.31 -3.76
C VAL A 103 -6.00 0.43 -3.05
N MET A 104 -7.12 0.37 -3.79
CA MET A 104 -8.47 0.53 -3.21
C MET A 104 -8.75 -0.44 -2.05
N SER A 105 -8.37 -1.72 -2.20
CA SER A 105 -8.57 -2.71 -1.14
C SER A 105 -7.85 -2.37 0.16
N LEU A 106 -6.75 -1.61 0.11
CA LEU A 106 -6.05 -1.14 1.30
C LEU A 106 -6.93 -0.19 2.13
N PHE A 107 -7.66 0.73 1.48
CA PHE A 107 -8.58 1.66 2.14
C PHE A 107 -9.70 0.90 2.85
N GLU A 108 -10.30 -0.07 2.15
CA GLU A 108 -11.38 -0.90 2.68
C GLU A 108 -10.91 -1.73 3.88
N GLN A 109 -9.74 -2.36 3.78
CA GLN A 109 -9.15 -3.16 4.85
C GLN A 109 -8.76 -2.32 6.07
N TYR A 110 -8.23 -1.11 5.84
CA TYR A 110 -7.92 -0.16 6.91
C TYR A 110 -9.20 0.29 7.63
N ALA A 111 -10.26 0.62 6.87
CA ALA A 111 -11.55 1.01 7.41
C ALA A 111 -12.24 -0.11 8.22
N MET A 112 -12.14 -1.36 7.78
CA MET A 112 -12.58 -2.54 8.54
C MET A 112 -11.73 -2.80 9.80
N GLY A 113 -10.57 -2.14 9.91
CA GLY A 113 -9.62 -2.32 11.01
C GLY A 113 -8.82 -3.62 10.91
N ILE A 114 -8.67 -4.20 9.72
CA ILE A 114 -7.87 -5.42 9.55
C ILE A 114 -6.39 -5.02 9.65
N PRO A 115 -5.59 -5.61 10.56
CA PRO A 115 -4.17 -5.30 10.65
C PRO A 115 -3.44 -5.53 9.32
N ILE A 116 -2.72 -4.51 8.87
CA ILE A 116 -1.97 -4.53 7.61
C ILE A 116 -0.48 -4.58 7.92
N ILE A 117 0.22 -5.46 7.20
CA ILE A 117 1.68 -5.59 7.23
C ILE A 117 2.22 -5.27 5.83
N VAL A 118 3.26 -4.45 5.75
CA VAL A 118 3.97 -4.11 4.50
C VAL A 118 5.48 -4.20 4.68
N PRO A 119 6.26 -4.44 3.62
CA PRO A 119 7.70 -4.25 3.67
C PRO A 119 8.04 -2.79 3.98
N SER A 120 9.21 -2.54 4.56
CA SER A 120 9.77 -1.19 4.64
C SER A 120 10.07 -0.62 3.25
N PRO A 121 10.29 0.70 3.09
CA PRO A 121 10.68 1.28 1.81
C PRO A 121 11.95 0.66 1.21
N SER A 122 12.95 0.36 2.05
CA SER A 122 14.22 -0.22 1.59
C SER A 122 14.06 -1.65 1.13
N LEU A 123 13.33 -2.48 1.89
CA LEU A 123 13.01 -3.84 1.47
C LEU A 123 12.13 -3.84 0.21
N LEU A 124 11.16 -2.92 0.10
CA LEU A 124 10.32 -2.80 -1.08
C LEU A 124 11.12 -2.41 -2.32
N TRP A 125 12.13 -1.54 -2.19
CA TRP A 125 13.09 -1.29 -3.27
C TRP A 125 13.81 -2.58 -3.69
N THR A 126 14.38 -3.34 -2.74
CA THR A 126 15.08 -4.59 -3.07
C THR A 126 14.17 -5.60 -3.78
N LEU A 127 12.92 -5.71 -3.35
CA LEU A 127 11.92 -6.54 -4.02
C LEU A 127 11.60 -6.02 -5.43
N HIS A 128 11.43 -4.71 -5.59
CA HIS A 128 11.13 -4.11 -6.89
C HIS A 128 12.31 -4.17 -7.85
N GLU A 129 13.53 -3.92 -7.39
CA GLU A 129 14.74 -4.02 -8.19
C GLU A 129 14.95 -5.43 -8.76
N LYS A 130 14.65 -6.45 -7.95
CA LYS A 130 14.87 -7.85 -8.30
C LYS A 130 13.69 -8.49 -9.06
N HIS A 131 12.46 -8.14 -8.70
CA HIS A 131 11.25 -8.84 -9.16
C HIS A 131 10.23 -7.92 -9.83
N GLY A 132 10.43 -6.60 -9.81
CA GLY A 132 9.49 -5.67 -10.43
C GLY A 132 8.16 -5.55 -9.69
N VAL A 133 8.09 -5.81 -8.37
CA VAL A 133 6.80 -5.86 -7.65
C VAL A 133 5.97 -4.59 -7.78
N MET A 134 6.59 -3.39 -7.78
CA MET A 134 5.92 -2.09 -8.00
C MET A 134 5.71 -1.71 -9.48
N PHE A 135 5.44 -2.67 -10.37
CA PHE A 135 5.39 -2.43 -11.82
C PHE A 135 4.32 -1.42 -12.27
N THR A 136 3.26 -1.19 -11.49
CA THR A 136 2.23 -0.20 -11.85
C THR A 136 2.49 1.20 -11.27
N ARG A 137 3.70 1.45 -10.77
CA ARG A 137 4.11 2.80 -10.32
C ARG A 137 4.27 3.77 -11.50
N THR A 138 4.67 3.28 -12.67
CA THR A 138 4.85 4.09 -13.88
C THR A 138 4.06 3.52 -15.04
N TRP A 139 3.45 4.39 -15.85
CA TRP A 139 2.68 3.98 -17.03
C TRP A 139 3.55 3.32 -18.10
N GLU A 140 4.82 3.71 -18.21
CA GLU A 140 5.77 3.09 -19.15
C GLU A 140 5.97 1.60 -18.84
N ASN A 141 6.11 1.26 -17.55
CA ASN A 141 6.26 -0.12 -17.14
C ASN A 141 4.96 -0.92 -17.35
N VAL A 142 3.80 -0.33 -17.06
CA VAL A 142 2.49 -0.96 -17.33
C VAL A 142 2.27 -1.22 -18.82
N ASN A 143 2.54 -0.24 -19.67
CA ASN A 143 2.18 -0.29 -21.09
C ASN A 143 3.23 -1.01 -21.94
N HIS A 144 4.49 -0.96 -21.53
CA HIS A 144 5.63 -1.41 -22.34
C HIS A 144 6.54 -2.42 -21.63
N GLY A 145 6.34 -2.68 -20.34
CA GLY A 145 7.20 -3.57 -19.54
C GLY A 145 8.61 -3.02 -19.34
N VAL A 146 8.79 -1.70 -19.52
CA VAL A 146 10.08 -1.02 -19.41
C VAL A 146 10.10 -0.15 -18.16
N ARG A 147 11.17 -0.25 -17.37
CA ARG A 147 11.42 0.65 -16.24
C ARG A 147 12.04 1.96 -16.76
N PRO A 148 11.32 3.09 -16.74
CA PRO A 148 11.86 4.36 -17.21
C PRO A 148 12.98 4.87 -16.29
N SER A 149 13.94 5.60 -16.85
CA SER A 149 14.99 6.32 -16.07
C SER A 149 14.64 7.78 -15.79
N GLY A 150 13.44 8.22 -16.17
CA GLY A 150 12.95 9.57 -15.96
C GLY A 150 11.75 9.89 -16.85
N SER A 151 11.27 11.12 -16.72
CA SER A 151 10.12 11.66 -17.43
C SER A 151 10.53 12.34 -18.73
N VAL A 152 9.63 12.30 -19.72
CA VAL A 152 9.75 13.13 -20.94
C VAL A 152 9.56 14.61 -20.60
N LEU A 153 8.66 14.91 -19.65
CA LEU A 153 8.40 16.26 -19.17
C LEU A 153 9.41 16.63 -18.07
N PRO A 154 10.00 17.83 -18.11
CA PRO A 154 10.84 18.31 -17.01
C PRO A 154 10.00 18.63 -15.77
N ARG A 155 10.67 18.73 -14.61
CA ARG A 155 10.13 19.33 -13.40
C ARG A 155 9.68 20.77 -13.69
N HIS A 156 8.55 21.19 -13.11
CA HIS A 156 8.12 22.59 -13.16
C HIS A 156 9.09 23.49 -12.38
N GLU A 157 9.40 24.69 -12.87
CA GLU A 157 10.39 25.58 -12.25
C GLU A 157 10.08 25.91 -10.78
N ASP A 158 8.80 26.18 -10.49
CA ASP A 158 8.30 26.50 -9.14
C ASP A 158 8.15 25.28 -8.20
N ALA A 159 8.29 24.05 -8.70
CA ALA A 159 8.18 22.88 -7.84
C ALA A 159 9.41 22.74 -6.93
N PRO A 160 9.30 22.14 -5.73
CA PRO A 160 10.47 21.82 -4.91
C PRO A 160 11.49 20.94 -5.65
N GLU A 161 12.77 21.09 -5.33
CA GLU A 161 13.81 20.20 -5.85
C GLU A 161 13.57 18.77 -5.34
N ALA A 162 13.46 17.83 -6.28
CA ALA A 162 13.20 16.42 -6.03
C ALA A 162 13.70 15.59 -7.22
N PRO A 163 14.06 14.31 -7.02
CA PRO A 163 14.33 13.40 -8.11
C PRO A 163 13.08 13.17 -8.96
N ASP A 164 13.26 12.71 -10.19
CA ASP A 164 12.15 12.46 -11.12
C ASP A 164 11.22 11.32 -10.61
N PRO A 165 9.90 11.55 -10.47
CA PRO A 165 8.96 10.53 -9.98
C PRO A 165 8.85 9.31 -10.90
N ASN A 166 9.11 9.47 -12.19
CA ASN A 166 9.12 8.39 -13.16
C ASN A 166 10.52 7.80 -13.38
N ASN A 167 11.53 8.14 -12.57
CA ASN A 167 12.76 7.36 -12.56
C ASN A 167 12.53 6.08 -11.72
N ASP A 168 12.36 4.97 -12.42
CA ASP A 168 12.05 3.64 -11.87
C ASP A 168 13.26 2.74 -11.76
N VAL A 169 14.44 3.19 -12.19
CA VAL A 169 15.71 2.43 -12.07
C VAL A 169 16.65 3.01 -11.01
N ASP A 170 16.42 4.24 -10.57
CA ASP A 170 17.19 4.88 -9.51
C ASP A 170 16.58 4.64 -8.13
N ARG A 171 17.42 4.17 -7.20
CA ARG A 171 17.00 3.82 -5.83
C ARG A 171 16.55 5.05 -5.05
N ASP A 172 17.26 6.16 -5.16
CA ASP A 172 16.99 7.34 -4.35
C ASP A 172 15.71 8.05 -4.82
N ALA A 173 15.48 8.09 -6.13
CA ALA A 173 14.19 8.47 -6.73
C ALA A 173 13.07 7.58 -6.19
N PHE A 174 13.20 6.26 -6.28
CA PHE A 174 12.17 5.34 -5.79
C PHE A 174 11.86 5.58 -4.30
N LEU A 175 12.88 5.66 -3.45
CA LEU A 175 12.69 5.86 -2.00
C LEU A 175 12.09 7.24 -1.67
N HIS A 176 12.50 8.29 -2.39
CA HIS A 176 11.93 9.62 -2.25
C HIS A 176 10.41 9.61 -2.51
N TRP A 177 9.96 8.89 -3.53
CA TRP A 177 8.56 8.93 -3.95
C TRP A 177 7.70 7.92 -3.22
N VAL A 178 8.19 6.70 -3.00
CA VAL A 178 7.41 5.62 -2.37
C VAL A 178 6.98 5.98 -0.95
N GLN A 179 7.74 6.81 -0.23
CA GLN A 179 7.38 7.21 1.13
C GLN A 179 6.00 7.88 1.20
N TYR A 180 5.53 8.51 0.11
CA TYR A 180 4.22 9.16 0.04
C TYR A 180 3.05 8.20 -0.24
N ALA A 181 3.33 6.91 -0.43
CA ALA A 181 2.32 5.88 -0.60
C ALA A 181 1.44 5.74 0.64
N ASP A 182 0.16 5.40 0.42
CA ASP A 182 -0.87 5.37 1.48
C ASP A 182 -0.47 4.49 2.68
N PHE A 183 0.04 3.29 2.40
CA PHE A 183 0.49 2.33 3.43
C PHE A 183 1.71 2.81 4.24
N TYR A 184 2.40 3.88 3.83
CA TYR A 184 3.45 4.52 4.62
C TYR A 184 3.03 5.83 5.29
N GLN A 185 1.88 6.40 4.89
CA GLN A 185 1.32 7.59 5.53
C GLN A 185 0.38 7.22 6.68
N TRP A 186 -0.29 6.07 6.62
CA TRP A 186 -1.29 5.71 7.61
C TRP A 186 -0.67 5.12 8.89
N PRO A 187 -1.11 5.57 10.07
CA PRO A 187 -0.61 5.06 11.33
C PRO A 187 -1.07 3.62 11.55
N HIS A 188 -0.32 2.88 12.36
CA HIS A 188 -0.61 1.50 12.77
C HIS A 188 -0.53 0.44 11.66
N VAL A 189 -0.19 0.83 10.42
CA VAL A 189 0.32 -0.12 9.42
C VAL A 189 1.69 -0.62 9.87
N LEU A 190 1.83 -1.94 10.01
CA LEU A 190 3.06 -2.57 10.51
C LEU A 190 4.06 -2.74 9.38
N ARG A 191 5.34 -2.55 9.70
CA ARG A 191 6.44 -2.61 8.71
C ARG A 191 7.48 -3.62 9.14
N PHE A 192 8.13 -4.26 8.17
CA PHE A 192 9.26 -5.15 8.41
C PHE A 192 10.37 -4.93 7.39
N GLU A 193 11.62 -5.07 7.82
CA GLU A 193 12.83 -4.99 6.99
C GLU A 193 13.42 -6.38 6.70
N SER A 194 13.00 -7.41 7.43
CA SER A 194 13.57 -8.77 7.29
C SER A 194 12.60 -9.88 7.69
N ASP A 195 12.90 -11.12 7.26
CA ASP A 195 12.15 -12.32 7.67
C ASP A 195 12.05 -12.47 9.20
N ARG A 196 13.13 -12.12 9.92
CA ARG A 196 13.18 -12.17 11.38
C ARG A 196 12.18 -11.20 12.01
N GLU A 197 12.12 -9.98 11.50
CA GLU A 197 11.17 -8.97 11.96
C GLU A 197 9.74 -9.35 11.61
N LEU A 198 9.49 -9.83 10.39
CA LEU A 198 8.16 -10.31 10.00
C LEU A 198 7.71 -11.46 10.91
N LYS A 199 8.61 -12.41 11.19
CA LYS A 199 8.32 -13.50 12.14
C LYS A 199 8.03 -12.99 13.55
N ALA A 200 8.76 -11.99 14.02
CA ALA A 200 8.49 -11.36 15.31
C ALA A 200 7.10 -10.72 15.32
N LEU A 201 6.76 -9.92 14.30
CA LEU A 201 5.42 -9.33 14.16
C LEU A 201 4.32 -10.41 14.21
N VAL A 202 4.47 -11.49 13.43
CA VAL A 202 3.51 -12.60 13.39
C VAL A 202 3.26 -13.22 14.78
N MET A 203 4.30 -13.30 15.61
CA MET A 203 4.27 -14.01 16.89
C MET A 203 3.90 -13.15 18.09
N THR A 204 4.24 -11.85 18.07
CA THR A 204 4.19 -11.02 19.29
C THR A 204 3.21 -9.85 19.19
N THR A 205 2.62 -9.59 18.03
CA THR A 205 1.72 -8.45 17.86
C THR A 205 0.39 -8.70 18.56
N ASP A 206 -0.08 -7.71 19.31
CA ASP A 206 -1.47 -7.62 19.76
C ASP A 206 -2.34 -7.08 18.62
N TRP A 207 -2.92 -8.00 17.85
CA TRP A 207 -3.71 -7.67 16.67
C TRP A 207 -5.01 -6.92 16.99
N ILE A 208 -5.60 -7.18 18.17
CA ILE A 208 -6.80 -6.47 18.63
C ILE A 208 -6.46 -5.01 18.92
N ASP A 209 -5.34 -4.76 19.59
CA ASP A 209 -4.89 -3.39 19.87
C ASP A 209 -4.56 -2.62 18.58
N VAL A 210 -3.86 -3.25 17.63
CA VAL A 210 -3.56 -2.65 16.31
C VAL A 210 -4.86 -2.28 15.59
N SER A 211 -5.81 -3.22 15.49
CA SER A 211 -7.11 -3.00 14.85
C SER A 211 -7.88 -1.83 15.48
N ARG A 212 -7.97 -1.82 16.82
CA ARG A 212 -8.64 -0.75 17.58
C ARG A 212 -8.04 0.62 17.28
N LYS A 213 -6.70 0.71 17.21
CA LYS A 213 -5.99 1.96 16.91
C LYS A 213 -6.19 2.42 15.47
N MET A 214 -6.13 1.50 14.49
CA MET A 214 -6.42 1.78 13.08
C MET A 214 -7.82 2.36 12.92
N ARG A 215 -8.83 1.72 13.54
CA ARG A 215 -10.21 2.19 13.50
C ARG A 215 -10.41 3.56 14.12
N GLY A 216 -9.82 3.79 15.29
CA GLY A 216 -9.90 5.10 15.95
C GLY A 216 -9.31 6.22 15.08
N HIS A 217 -8.21 5.94 14.37
CA HIS A 217 -7.65 6.89 13.41
C HIS A 217 -8.57 7.09 12.20
N PHE A 218 -9.05 6.01 11.59
CA PHE A 218 -9.97 6.07 10.45
C PHE A 218 -11.22 6.91 10.75
N GLU A 219 -11.88 6.68 11.88
CA GLU A 219 -13.09 7.42 12.28
C GLU A 219 -12.80 8.93 12.43
N ALA A 220 -11.64 9.28 12.99
CA ALA A 220 -11.22 10.68 13.13
C ALA A 220 -10.92 11.35 11.78
N GLU A 221 -10.21 10.66 10.88
CA GLU A 221 -9.87 11.20 9.57
C GLU A 221 -11.10 11.28 8.65
N LEU A 222 -12.04 10.33 8.73
CA LEU A 222 -13.30 10.38 7.99
C LEU A 222 -14.09 11.65 8.36
N GLY A 223 -14.17 11.98 9.66
CA GLY A 223 -14.79 13.21 10.14
C GLY A 223 -14.10 14.46 9.59
N ARG A 224 -12.76 14.53 9.72
CA ARG A 224 -11.96 15.66 9.24
C ARG A 224 -12.09 15.87 7.73
N THR A 225 -11.97 14.80 6.95
CA THR A 225 -12.07 14.88 5.48
C THR A 225 -13.46 15.35 5.05
N ARG A 226 -14.52 14.91 5.74
CA ARG A 226 -15.89 15.39 5.49
C ARG A 226 -16.04 16.89 5.74
N GLU A 227 -15.51 17.39 6.86
CA GLU A 227 -15.50 18.83 7.18
C GLU A 227 -14.71 19.63 6.13
N LEU A 228 -13.55 19.11 5.71
CA LEU A 228 -12.73 19.72 4.69
C LEU A 228 -13.49 19.82 3.36
N TRP A 229 -14.14 18.74 2.91
CA TRP A 229 -15.02 18.76 1.73
C TRP A 229 -16.10 19.84 1.84
N LEU A 230 -16.83 19.89 2.95
CA LEU A 230 -17.89 20.88 3.18
C LEU A 230 -17.36 22.32 3.17
N SER A 231 -16.12 22.54 3.62
CA SER A 231 -15.49 23.87 3.59
C SER A 231 -15.11 24.33 2.18
N LYS A 232 -14.83 23.41 1.26
CA LYS A 232 -14.39 23.71 -0.12
C LYS A 232 -15.54 23.85 -1.11
N LEU A 233 -16.73 23.38 -0.75
CA LEU A 233 -17.95 23.49 -1.56
C LEU A 233 -18.72 24.81 -1.34
N LYS A 234 -18.28 25.63 -0.38
CA LYS A 234 -18.81 26.98 -0.15
C LYS A 234 -18.02 28.00 -0.96
#